data_AF-A0A947JKD9-F1
#
_entry.id   AF-A0A947JKD9-F1
#
_cell.length_a   1.000
_cell.length_b   1.000
_cell.length_c   1.000
_cell.angle_alpha   90.00
_cell.angle_beta   90.00
_cell.angle_gamma   90.00
#
_symmetry.space_group_name_H-M   'P 1'
#
loop_
_entity.id
_entity.type
_entity.pdbx_description
1 polymer ?
#
loop_
_entity_poly.entity_id
_entity_poly.type
_entity_poly.pdbx_seq_one_letter_code
_entity_poly.pdbx_strand_id
1 'polypeptide(L)'
;MPSYETGYTGGLVENEMLGTAQLERGKHARAQIEYQPYQQAIKTVREGQPGDPSDPEARFANDLHATIAEILKLENYSQLKFFTAVGSTLDRFHGVDGFFELQADPSSSESTIIVTLDITMNPQKGDQYKADHIIEIPTDGLDPKEDKEAFTALVKTTAQQIVKLLEAQLVVVA
;
A
#
# COMPACT_ATOMS: atom_id res chain seq x y z
N MET A 1 -4.89 16.32 28.72
CA MET A 1 -5.88 16.36 27.63
C MET A 1 -5.69 15.09 26.82
N PRO A 2 -6.71 14.26 26.59
CA PRO A 2 -6.51 13.02 25.85
C PRO A 2 -6.52 13.33 24.34
N SER A 3 -5.44 12.96 23.66
CA SER A 3 -5.24 13.07 22.21
C SER A 3 -6.15 12.08 21.47
N TYR A 4 -7.33 12.54 21.05
CA TYR A 4 -8.33 11.71 20.38
C TYR A 4 -8.49 11.99 18.87
N GLU A 5 -7.73 12.92 18.29
CA GLU A 5 -7.98 13.36 16.91
C GLU A 5 -7.06 12.70 15.86
N THR A 6 -5.84 12.28 16.22
CA THR A 6 -4.84 11.83 15.22
C THR A 6 -5.15 10.47 14.59
N GLY A 7 -5.81 9.57 15.32
CA GLY A 7 -6.14 8.23 14.81
C GLY A 7 -7.35 8.20 13.86
N TYR A 8 -8.29 9.15 14.02
CA TYR A 8 -9.47 9.24 13.16
C TYR A 8 -9.14 9.86 11.80
N THR A 9 -8.21 10.82 11.78
CA THR A 9 -7.76 11.47 10.54
C THR A 9 -6.83 10.57 9.72
N GLY A 10 -5.94 9.80 10.35
CA GLY A 10 -5.04 8.87 9.65
C GLY A 10 -5.79 7.82 8.82
N GLY A 11 -6.74 7.12 9.44
CA GLY A 11 -7.54 6.10 8.76
C GLY A 11 -8.46 6.62 7.65
N LEU A 12 -8.78 7.92 7.64
CA LEU A 12 -9.49 8.56 6.52
C LEU A 12 -8.55 8.81 5.35
N VAL A 13 -7.34 9.30 5.63
CA VAL A 13 -6.30 9.54 4.61
C VAL A 13 -5.88 8.22 3.94
N GLU A 14 -5.61 7.18 4.72
CA GLU A 14 -5.28 5.85 4.20
C GLU A 14 -6.37 5.33 3.23
N ASN A 15 -7.64 5.47 3.61
CA ASN A 15 -8.77 5.04 2.79
C ASN A 15 -8.90 5.85 1.50
N GLU A 16 -8.75 7.17 1.57
CA GLU A 16 -8.82 8.03 0.39
C GLU A 16 -7.69 7.75 -0.60
N MET A 17 -6.49 7.46 -0.08
CA MET A 17 -5.31 7.22 -0.90
C MET A 17 -5.23 5.80 -1.47
N LEU A 18 -5.56 4.79 -0.66
CA LEU A 18 -5.34 3.38 -1.00
C LEU A 18 -6.64 2.59 -1.18
N GLY A 19 -7.79 3.14 -0.82
CA GLY A 19 -9.05 2.40 -0.75
C GLY A 19 -9.16 1.54 0.51
N THR A 20 -10.14 0.64 0.56
CA THR A 20 -10.38 -0.26 1.70
C THR A 20 -10.52 -1.71 1.24
N ALA A 21 -9.91 -2.65 1.95
CA ALA A 21 -10.12 -4.08 1.70
C ALA A 21 -11.59 -4.49 1.98
N GLN A 22 -12.17 -5.36 1.15
CA GLN A 22 -13.58 -5.78 1.29
C GLN A 22 -13.82 -6.86 2.35
N LEU A 23 -12.76 -7.36 2.98
CA LEU A 23 -12.74 -8.57 3.80
C LEU A 23 -13.71 -8.56 4.99
N GLU A 24 -14.06 -7.38 5.51
CA GLU A 24 -14.70 -7.26 6.82
C GLU A 24 -16.02 -6.48 6.82
N ARG A 25 -16.61 -6.17 5.65
CA ARG A 25 -17.94 -5.52 5.62
C ARG A 25 -19.08 -6.47 6.04
N GLY A 26 -18.83 -7.78 6.15
CA GLY A 26 -19.88 -8.79 6.27
C GLY A 26 -20.07 -9.50 7.61
N LYS A 27 -19.04 -9.68 8.47
CA LYS A 27 -19.18 -10.62 9.62
C LYS A 27 -18.52 -10.22 10.95
N HIS A 28 -17.56 -9.31 10.99
CA HIS A 28 -16.97 -8.89 12.25
C HIS A 28 -16.85 -7.36 12.30
N ALA A 29 -17.59 -6.73 13.21
CA ALA A 29 -17.26 -5.36 13.61
C ALA A 29 -15.77 -5.32 14.00
N ARG A 30 -15.06 -4.21 13.73
CA ARG A 30 -13.63 -4.00 14.05
C ARG A 30 -13.17 -4.56 15.42
N ALA A 31 -14.07 -4.74 16.38
CA ALA A 31 -13.83 -5.36 17.69
C ALA A 31 -13.51 -6.88 17.69
N GLN A 32 -13.80 -7.66 16.64
CA GLN A 32 -13.70 -9.14 16.66
C GLN A 32 -12.63 -9.75 15.74
N ILE A 33 -11.77 -8.93 15.12
CA ILE A 33 -10.74 -9.44 14.22
C ILE A 33 -9.64 -10.12 15.04
N GLU A 34 -9.45 -11.43 14.84
CA GLU A 34 -8.41 -12.23 15.49
C GLU A 34 -7.03 -12.02 14.83
N TYR A 35 -5.96 -12.24 15.61
CA TYR A 35 -4.60 -12.19 15.09
C TYR A 35 -4.38 -13.28 14.04
N GLN A 36 -3.78 -12.90 12.90
CA GLN A 36 -3.34 -13.81 11.86
C GLN A 36 -1.82 -13.69 11.67
N PRO A 37 -1.08 -14.80 11.50
CA PRO A 37 0.32 -14.77 11.07
C PRO A 37 0.49 -14.00 9.75
N TYR A 38 1.62 -13.31 9.59
CA TYR A 38 1.88 -12.41 8.46
C TYR A 38 1.53 -13.01 7.07
N GLN A 39 2.02 -14.22 6.78
CA GLN A 39 1.77 -14.90 5.50
C GLN A 39 0.28 -15.20 5.27
N GLN A 40 -0.45 -15.51 6.33
CA GLN A 40 -1.89 -15.72 6.25
C GLN A 40 -2.62 -14.40 6.04
N ALA A 41 -2.21 -13.34 6.74
CA ALA A 41 -2.78 -12.01 6.58
C ALA A 41 -2.59 -11.47 5.15
N ILE A 42 -1.40 -11.63 4.55
CA ILE A 42 -1.15 -11.30 3.14
C ILE A 42 -2.10 -12.06 2.23
N LYS A 43 -2.25 -13.39 2.41
CA LYS A 43 -3.16 -14.21 1.61
C LYS A 43 -4.59 -13.72 1.72
N THR A 44 -5.06 -13.44 2.94
CA THR A 44 -6.40 -12.92 3.18
C THR A 44 -6.60 -11.57 2.49
N VAL A 45 -5.63 -10.66 2.56
CA VAL A 45 -5.66 -9.39 1.82
C VAL A 45 -5.81 -9.60 0.31
N ARG A 46 -5.04 -10.51 -0.29
CA ARG A 46 -5.15 -10.84 -1.72
C ARG A 46 -6.55 -11.30 -2.12
N GLU A 47 -7.20 -12.10 -1.27
CA GLU A 47 -8.50 -12.71 -1.56
C GLU A 47 -9.68 -11.74 -1.45
N GLY A 48 -9.54 -10.63 -0.71
CA GLY A 48 -10.63 -9.67 -0.52
C GLY A 48 -10.28 -8.24 -0.91
N GLN A 49 -9.62 -8.11 -2.06
CA GLN A 49 -9.44 -6.83 -2.72
C GLN A 49 -10.78 -6.27 -3.20
N PRO A 50 -10.94 -4.93 -3.20
CA PRO A 50 -12.19 -4.30 -3.62
C PRO A 50 -12.46 -4.37 -5.13
N GLY A 51 -11.42 -4.57 -5.93
CA GLY A 51 -11.46 -4.61 -7.39
C GLY A 51 -10.25 -5.35 -7.95
N ASP A 52 -9.88 -5.05 -9.20
CA ASP A 52 -8.70 -5.62 -9.85
C ASP A 52 -7.41 -5.00 -9.28
N PRO A 53 -6.52 -5.78 -8.66
CA PRO A 53 -5.24 -5.28 -8.13
C PRO A 53 -4.31 -4.71 -9.21
N SER A 54 -4.50 -5.08 -10.48
CA SER A 54 -3.72 -4.53 -11.59
C SER A 54 -4.27 -3.22 -12.15
N ASP A 55 -5.45 -2.80 -11.69
CA ASP A 55 -6.07 -1.51 -12.01
C ASP A 55 -6.79 -0.96 -10.76
N PRO A 56 -6.04 -0.51 -9.74
CA PRO A 56 -6.64 -0.12 -8.47
C PRO A 56 -7.49 1.14 -8.63
N GLU A 57 -8.67 1.16 -8.01
CA GLU A 57 -9.65 2.25 -8.19
C GLU A 57 -9.25 3.56 -7.49
N ALA A 58 -8.52 3.48 -6.37
CA ALA A 58 -8.12 4.65 -5.61
C ALA A 58 -7.09 5.46 -6.40
N ARG A 59 -7.35 6.76 -6.61
CA ARG A 59 -6.57 7.60 -7.54
C ARG A 59 -5.08 7.59 -7.24
N PHE A 60 -4.69 7.74 -5.98
CA PHE A 60 -3.26 7.73 -5.63
C PHE A 60 -2.64 6.35 -5.88
N ALA A 61 -3.29 5.26 -5.48
CA ALA A 61 -2.83 3.92 -5.77
C ALA A 61 -2.72 3.63 -7.28
N ASN A 62 -3.66 4.14 -8.08
CA ASN A 62 -3.67 4.02 -9.55
C ASN A 62 -2.52 4.78 -10.19
N ASP A 63 -2.38 6.07 -9.87
CA ASP A 63 -1.30 6.91 -10.39
C ASP A 63 0.07 6.34 -9.97
N LEU A 64 0.19 5.81 -8.75
CA LEU A 64 1.40 5.16 -8.25
C LEU A 64 1.71 3.85 -8.98
N HIS A 65 0.71 2.97 -9.16
CA HIS A 65 0.84 1.73 -9.93
C HIS A 65 1.31 2.01 -11.37
N ALA A 66 0.63 2.91 -12.08
CA ALA A 66 0.98 3.28 -13.44
C ALA A 66 2.41 3.84 -13.51
N THR A 67 2.78 4.74 -12.59
CA THR A 67 4.12 5.34 -12.54
C THR A 67 5.20 4.28 -12.30
N ILE A 68 4.98 3.32 -11.39
CA ILE A 68 5.94 2.23 -11.15
C ILE A 68 6.08 1.34 -12.40
N ALA A 69 4.97 0.96 -13.02
CA ALA A 69 4.97 0.14 -14.23
C ALA A 69 5.69 0.82 -15.39
N GLU A 70 5.52 2.13 -15.56
CA GLU A 70 6.24 2.95 -16.53
C GLU A 70 7.75 2.99 -16.26
N ILE A 71 8.17 3.21 -15.01
CA ILE A 71 9.59 3.28 -14.64
C ILE A 71 10.26 1.91 -14.89
N LEU A 72 9.60 0.82 -14.52
CA LEU A 72 10.07 -0.55 -14.76
C LEU A 72 9.98 -0.97 -16.23
N LYS A 73 9.32 -0.15 -17.07
CA LYS A 73 9.08 -0.44 -18.50
C LYS A 73 8.37 -1.76 -18.72
N LEU A 74 7.38 -2.07 -17.89
CA LEU A 74 6.60 -3.30 -18.03
C LEU A 74 5.79 -3.25 -19.32
N GLU A 75 5.95 -4.26 -20.18
CA GLU A 75 5.10 -4.40 -21.37
C GLU A 75 3.67 -4.81 -20.99
N ASN A 76 3.52 -5.52 -19.88
CA ASN A 76 2.24 -5.90 -19.32
C ASN A 76 2.12 -5.38 -17.88
N TYR A 77 1.28 -4.38 -17.68
CA TYR A 77 1.08 -3.74 -16.37
C TYR A 77 0.44 -4.68 -15.35
N SER A 78 -0.22 -5.76 -15.80
CA SER A 78 -0.78 -6.77 -14.90
C SER A 78 0.28 -7.61 -14.16
N GLN A 79 1.55 -7.47 -14.52
CA GLN A 79 2.67 -8.05 -13.78
C GLN A 79 2.89 -7.34 -12.44
N LEU A 80 2.50 -6.07 -12.35
CA LEU A 80 2.47 -5.30 -11.12
C LEU A 80 1.05 -5.27 -10.57
N LYS A 81 0.89 -5.55 -9.28
CA LYS A 81 -0.41 -5.52 -8.60
C LYS A 81 -0.29 -4.71 -7.33
N PHE A 82 -1.30 -3.89 -7.06
CA PHE A 82 -1.46 -3.19 -5.79
C PHE A 82 -2.56 -3.84 -4.96
N PHE A 83 -2.25 -4.11 -3.70
CA PHE A 83 -3.20 -4.64 -2.74
C PHE A 83 -3.37 -3.66 -1.58
N THR A 84 -4.59 -3.17 -1.37
CA THR A 84 -4.91 -2.40 -0.17
C THR A 84 -5.14 -3.34 1.01
N ALA A 85 -4.50 -3.03 2.12
CA ALA A 85 -4.63 -3.73 3.39
C ALA A 85 -5.39 -2.92 4.44
N VAL A 86 -5.79 -1.68 4.11
CA VAL A 86 -6.55 -0.78 5.00
C VAL A 86 -7.79 -1.49 5.55
N GLY A 87 -7.87 -1.58 6.88
CA GLY A 87 -8.96 -2.23 7.60
C GLY A 87 -8.85 -3.75 7.73
N SER A 88 -7.74 -4.36 7.30
CA SER A 88 -7.50 -5.81 7.40
C SER A 88 -6.70 -6.20 8.66
N THR A 89 -6.49 -7.51 8.84
CA THR A 89 -5.56 -8.06 9.84
C THR A 89 -4.11 -7.64 9.59
N LEU A 90 -3.75 -7.41 8.33
CA LEU A 90 -2.40 -7.03 7.93
C LEU A 90 -2.07 -5.60 8.40
N ASP A 91 -2.97 -4.66 8.15
CA ASP A 91 -2.93 -3.30 8.72
C ASP A 91 -2.87 -3.38 10.26
N ARG A 92 -3.89 -3.98 10.88
CA ARG A 92 -4.06 -3.91 12.34
C ARG A 92 -2.91 -4.51 13.15
N PHE A 93 -2.36 -5.65 12.72
CA PHE A 93 -1.39 -6.42 13.52
C PHE A 93 0.04 -6.31 12.97
N HIS A 94 0.19 -6.01 11.68
CA HIS A 94 1.48 -5.97 11.01
C HIS A 94 1.87 -4.57 10.53
N GLY A 95 1.01 -3.55 10.66
CA GLY A 95 1.36 -2.15 10.36
C GLY A 95 1.71 -1.96 8.88
N VAL A 96 0.86 -2.50 8.01
CA VAL A 96 1.00 -2.44 6.56
C VAL A 96 -0.35 -2.05 5.98
N ASP A 97 -0.42 -0.89 5.36
CA ASP A 97 -1.65 -0.31 4.79
C ASP A 97 -1.89 -0.76 3.35
N GLY A 98 -0.84 -1.20 2.67
CA GLY A 98 -0.93 -1.82 1.36
C GLY A 98 0.40 -2.41 0.93
N PHE A 99 0.42 -3.08 -0.21
CA PHE A 99 1.65 -3.61 -0.78
C PHE A 99 1.56 -3.74 -2.30
N PHE A 100 2.72 -3.66 -2.94
CA PHE A 100 2.90 -4.01 -4.34
C PHE A 100 3.44 -5.43 -4.47
N GLU A 101 2.92 -6.17 -5.44
CA GLU A 101 3.47 -7.43 -5.89
C GLU A 101 3.93 -7.31 -7.33
N LEU A 102 5.18 -7.68 -7.59
CA LEU A 102 5.74 -7.77 -8.94
C LEU A 102 6.04 -9.22 -9.27
N GLN A 103 5.43 -9.71 -10.35
CA GLN A 103 5.76 -10.98 -10.97
C GLN A 103 7.01 -10.81 -11.84
N ALA A 104 8.20 -11.15 -11.32
CA ALA A 104 9.46 -10.93 -12.02
C ALA A 104 9.66 -11.85 -13.23
N ASP A 105 9.18 -13.10 -13.12
CA ASP A 105 9.13 -14.07 -14.22
C ASP A 105 7.68 -14.57 -14.39
N PRO A 106 7.01 -14.25 -15.50
CA PRO A 106 5.66 -14.72 -15.79
C PRO A 106 5.53 -16.25 -15.85
N SER A 107 6.64 -16.98 -16.04
CA SER A 107 6.66 -18.43 -16.11
C SER A 107 6.85 -19.13 -14.76
N SER A 108 7.16 -18.38 -13.68
CA SER A 108 7.42 -18.92 -12.35
C SER A 108 6.68 -18.17 -11.25
N SER A 109 5.70 -18.82 -10.62
CA SER A 109 4.98 -18.25 -9.47
C SER A 109 5.87 -17.96 -8.26
N GLU A 110 7.07 -18.53 -8.19
CA GLU A 110 8.04 -18.32 -7.09
C GLU A 110 8.82 -17.00 -7.24
N SER A 111 8.74 -16.34 -8.39
CA SER A 111 9.43 -15.08 -8.68
C SER A 111 8.62 -13.84 -8.31
N THR A 112 7.78 -13.92 -7.28
CA THR A 112 6.98 -12.79 -6.82
C THR A 112 7.74 -11.99 -5.77
N ILE A 113 7.90 -10.70 -6.02
CA ILE A 113 8.52 -9.75 -5.08
C ILE A 113 7.42 -8.91 -4.44
N ILE A 114 7.52 -8.70 -3.13
CA ILE A 114 6.55 -7.90 -2.37
C ILE A 114 7.26 -6.69 -1.77
N VAL A 115 6.65 -5.51 -1.91
CA VAL A 115 7.05 -4.28 -1.21
C VAL A 115 5.85 -3.75 -0.46
N THR A 116 5.96 -3.72 0.86
CA THR A 116 4.93 -3.25 1.79
C THR A 116 5.01 -1.75 2.03
N LEU A 117 3.85 -1.13 2.24
CA LEU A 117 3.66 0.31 2.40
C LEU A 117 2.92 0.61 3.71
N ASP A 118 3.28 1.73 4.33
CA ASP A 118 2.56 2.34 5.46
C ASP A 118 2.44 3.84 5.18
N ILE A 119 1.24 4.40 5.35
CA ILE A 119 0.95 5.82 5.19
C ILE A 119 0.93 6.45 6.57
N THR A 120 1.67 7.54 6.73
CA THR A 120 1.74 8.23 8.00
C THR A 120 1.64 9.74 7.81
N MET A 121 0.88 10.38 8.71
CA MET A 121 0.92 11.83 8.89
C MET A 121 1.86 12.23 10.04
N ASN A 122 2.52 11.26 10.69
CA ASN A 122 3.42 11.50 11.81
C ASN A 122 4.86 11.11 11.44
N PRO A 123 5.67 12.05 10.94
CA PRO A 123 7.07 11.78 10.59
C PRO A 123 7.94 11.43 11.81
N GLN A 124 7.47 11.68 13.04
CA GLN A 124 8.23 11.44 14.27
C GLN A 124 8.15 9.99 14.78
N LYS A 125 7.37 9.12 14.14
CA LYS A 125 7.24 7.70 14.56
C LYS A 125 8.50 6.86 14.30
N GLY A 126 9.49 7.39 13.55
CA GLY A 126 10.85 6.83 13.46
C GLY A 126 10.90 5.36 13.01
N ASP A 127 11.86 4.57 13.54
CA ASP A 127 12.13 3.17 13.15
C ASP A 127 11.06 2.15 13.62
N GLN A 128 9.88 2.58 14.05
CA GLN A 128 8.82 1.68 14.56
C GLN A 128 7.97 1.07 13.45
N TYR A 129 8.16 1.50 12.21
CA TYR A 129 7.41 0.97 11.09
C TYR A 129 7.91 -0.41 10.67
N LYS A 130 6.96 -1.26 10.28
CA LYS A 130 7.21 -2.64 9.83
C LYS A 130 7.20 -2.79 8.31
N ALA A 131 6.73 -1.76 7.60
CA ALA A 131 6.66 -1.73 6.15
C ALA A 131 8.02 -1.40 5.51
N ASP A 132 8.21 -1.86 4.27
CA ASP A 132 9.43 -1.61 3.49
C ASP A 132 9.56 -0.14 3.07
N HIS A 133 8.43 0.54 2.88
CA HIS A 133 8.40 1.94 2.51
C HIS A 133 7.29 2.72 3.24
N ILE A 134 7.65 3.91 3.75
CA ILE A 134 6.75 4.80 4.46
C ILE A 134 6.42 6.00 3.57
N ILE A 135 5.13 6.26 3.40
CA ILE A 135 4.62 7.38 2.62
C ILE A 135 4.17 8.46 3.61
N GLU A 136 4.95 9.52 3.68
CA GLU A 136 4.66 10.66 4.55
C GLU A 136 3.70 11.63 3.86
N ILE A 137 2.56 11.88 4.50
CA ILE A 137 1.55 12.84 4.05
C ILE A 137 1.63 14.09 4.92
N PRO A 138 1.56 15.30 4.33
CA PRO A 138 1.50 16.53 5.10
C PRO A 138 0.37 16.49 6.13
N THR A 139 0.61 17.05 7.32
CA THR A 139 -0.37 17.05 8.41
C THR A 139 -1.66 17.78 8.08
N ASP A 140 -1.59 18.71 7.13
CA ASP A 140 -2.73 19.52 6.68
C ASP A 140 -3.51 18.83 5.55
N GLY A 141 -3.10 17.62 5.16
CA GLY A 141 -3.65 16.87 4.05
C GLY A 141 -2.96 17.19 2.71
N LEU A 142 -3.46 16.57 1.65
CA LEU A 142 -2.98 16.77 0.29
C LEU A 142 -4.16 16.61 -0.67
N ASP A 143 -4.73 17.70 -1.17
CA ASP A 143 -5.87 17.63 -2.12
C ASP A 143 -5.34 17.53 -3.56
N PRO A 144 -5.60 16.44 -4.30
CA PRO A 144 -5.13 16.27 -5.67
C PRO A 144 -5.67 17.32 -6.68
N LYS A 145 -6.67 18.12 -6.32
CA LYS A 145 -7.23 19.20 -7.14
C LYS A 145 -6.57 20.54 -6.87
N GLU A 146 -6.26 20.82 -5.61
CA GLU A 146 -5.63 22.09 -5.18
C GLU A 146 -4.11 21.99 -5.22
N ASP A 147 -3.55 20.87 -4.77
CA ASP A 147 -2.11 20.63 -4.57
C ASP A 147 -1.50 19.74 -5.66
N LYS A 148 -1.90 19.95 -6.92
CA LYS A 148 -1.53 19.08 -8.06
C LYS A 148 -0.04 18.78 -8.15
N GLU A 149 0.81 19.80 -8.03
CA GLU A 149 2.27 19.64 -8.16
C GLU A 149 2.85 18.80 -7.01
N ALA A 150 2.40 19.05 -5.79
CA ALA A 150 2.83 18.30 -4.61
C ALA A 150 2.34 16.85 -4.68
N PHE A 151 1.11 16.62 -5.13
CA PHE A 151 0.57 15.28 -5.35
C PHE A 151 1.36 14.50 -6.39
N THR A 152 1.61 15.09 -7.57
CA THR A 152 2.42 14.44 -8.62
C THR A 152 3.85 14.19 -8.15
N ALA A 153 4.45 15.13 -7.40
CA ALA A 153 5.78 14.96 -6.85
C ALA A 153 5.84 13.81 -5.81
N LEU A 154 4.82 13.70 -4.95
CA LEU A 154 4.68 12.60 -4.00
C LEU A 154 4.62 11.26 -4.74
N VAL A 155 3.66 11.10 -5.66
CA VAL A 155 3.51 9.88 -6.47
C VAL A 155 4.83 9.48 -7.12
N LYS A 156 5.49 10.43 -7.80
CA LYS A 156 6.75 10.16 -8.50
C LYS A 156 7.88 9.76 -7.55
N THR A 157 8.01 10.43 -6.42
CA THR A 157 9.08 10.15 -5.44
C THR A 157 8.86 8.78 -4.79
N THR A 158 7.63 8.51 -4.38
CA THR A 158 7.21 7.21 -3.83
C THR A 158 7.44 6.09 -4.85
N ALA A 159 7.05 6.28 -6.12
CA ALA A 159 7.27 5.30 -7.18
C ALA A 159 8.76 4.97 -7.35
N GLN A 160 9.63 5.99 -7.38
CA GLN A 160 11.07 5.80 -7.48
C GLN A 160 11.66 5.04 -6.29
N GLN A 161 11.14 5.25 -5.08
CA GLN A 161 11.58 4.51 -3.89
C GLN A 161 11.14 3.06 -3.94
N ILE A 162 9.89 2.79 -4.33
CA ILE A 162 9.36 1.44 -4.48
C ILE A 162 10.13 0.67 -5.57
N VAL A 163 10.39 1.30 -6.72
CA VAL A 163 11.19 0.68 -7.79
C VAL A 163 12.57 0.26 -7.29
N LYS A 164 13.26 1.11 -6.53
CA LYS A 164 14.57 0.75 -5.95
C LYS A 164 14.48 -0.47 -5.04
N LEU A 165 13.40 -0.59 -4.26
CA LEU A 165 13.17 -1.74 -3.38
C LEU A 165 12.89 -3.02 -4.20
N LEU A 166 12.08 -2.91 -5.26
CA LEU A 166 11.79 -4.01 -6.17
C LEU A 166 13.08 -4.50 -6.88
N GLU A 167 13.87 -3.57 -7.43
CA GLU A 167 15.14 -3.87 -8.10
C GLU A 167 16.17 -4.49 -7.14
N ALA A 168 16.26 -3.99 -5.90
CA ALA A 168 17.16 -4.56 -4.90
C ALA A 168 16.82 -6.03 -4.59
N GLN A 169 15.53 -6.38 -4.56
CA GLN A 169 15.09 -7.76 -4.33
C GLN A 169 15.27 -8.64 -5.57
N LEU A 170 15.12 -8.10 -6.79
CA LEU A 170 15.39 -8.83 -8.04
C LEU A 170 16.84 -9.36 -8.10
N VAL A 171 17.80 -8.56 -7.67
CA VAL A 171 19.24 -8.93 -7.67
C VAL A 171 19.54 -10.09 -6.70
N VAL A 172 18.72 -10.28 -5.66
CA VAL A 172 18.92 -11.35 -4.67
C VAL A 172 18.35 -12.69 -5.16
N VAL A 173 17.39 -12.66 -6.09
CA VAL A 173 16.68 -13.85 -6.59
C VAL A 173 17.30 -14.40 -7.90
N ALA A 174 18.08 -13.58 -8.62
CA ALA A 174 18.80 -13.95 -9.85
C ALA A 174 20.17 -14.62 -9.56
#